data_AF-D5G3D6-F1
#
_entry.id   AF-D5G3D6-F1
#
_cell.length_a   1.000
_cell.length_b   1.000
_cell.length_c   1.000
_cell.angle_alpha   90.00
_cell.angle_beta   90.00
_cell.angle_gamma   90.00
#
_symmetry.space_group_name_H-M   'P 1'
#
loop_
_entity.id
_entity.type
_entity.pdbx_description
1 polymer ?
#
loop_
_entity_poly.entity_id
_entity_poly.type
_entity_poly.pdbx_seq_one_letter_code
_entity_poly.pdbx_strand_id
1 'polypeptide(L)'
;LLEKNKFKRWEMAMNEDFSEFLPGDLQFGNTEEKKETAKKVKELYFGDQPVSEDTILSYIQYFGDVMFNYPTLRTVQLLIESGHDQIYLYQYSFVDESTPFVPYTKVRGAGHCAQSVAIFDVSSDESTLSVEYQQMKATMRELWTNFAVHGMPVLNGSSLPAWPTVGADGSPYMILNQPLQLAGAFLEKRAKFWNDLYDGHYRAPIPPQLGH
;
A
#
# COMPACT_ATOMS: atom_id res chain seq x y z
N LEU A 1 2.31 -10.34 6.56
CA LEU A 1 2.07 -10.58 5.11
C LEU A 1 3.13 -11.48 4.48
N LEU A 2 4.42 -11.24 4.77
CA LEU A 2 5.47 -12.16 4.40
C LEU A 2 5.86 -13.06 5.58
N GLU A 3 5.43 -14.32 5.55
CA GLU A 3 5.87 -15.38 6.46
C GLU A 3 6.49 -16.48 5.59
N LYS A 4 7.67 -17.00 5.96
CA LYS A 4 8.44 -17.91 5.08
C LYS A 4 7.65 -19.14 4.63
N ASN A 5 6.92 -19.77 5.55
CA ASN A 5 6.10 -20.95 5.24
C ASN A 5 4.94 -20.62 4.29
N LYS A 6 4.28 -19.48 4.53
CA LYS A 6 3.22 -18.98 3.66
C LYS A 6 3.75 -18.61 2.27
N PHE A 7 4.91 -17.96 2.22
CA PHE A 7 5.59 -17.61 0.98
C PHE A 7 5.88 -18.84 0.13
N LYS A 8 6.50 -19.89 0.68
CA LYS A 8 6.78 -21.12 -0.08
C LYS A 8 5.53 -21.78 -0.65
N ARG A 9 4.43 -21.79 0.11
CA ARG A 9 3.14 -22.31 -0.39
C ARG A 9 2.61 -21.47 -1.56
N TRP A 10 2.66 -20.14 -1.44
CA TRP A 10 2.15 -19.23 -2.47
C TRP A 10 3.08 -19.17 -3.69
N GLU A 11 4.39 -19.29 -3.50
CA GLU A 11 5.38 -19.42 -4.57
C GLU A 11 5.01 -20.57 -5.52
N MET A 12 4.72 -21.77 -4.97
CA MET A 12 4.29 -22.91 -5.78
C MET A 12 2.95 -22.64 -6.48
N ALA A 13 1.94 -22.21 -5.72
CA ALA A 13 0.58 -22.02 -6.26
C ALA A 13 0.49 -20.91 -7.32
N MET A 14 1.22 -19.80 -7.15
CA MET A 14 1.24 -18.69 -8.12
C MET A 14 1.97 -19.06 -9.42
N ASN A 15 2.94 -19.98 -9.35
CA ASN A 15 3.59 -20.51 -10.54
C ASN A 15 2.74 -21.57 -11.25
N GLU A 16 1.93 -22.33 -10.51
CA GLU A 16 0.98 -23.30 -11.06
C GLU A 16 -0.21 -22.62 -11.75
N ASP A 17 -0.91 -21.72 -11.04
CA ASP A 17 -2.02 -20.95 -11.61
C ASP A 17 -2.12 -19.55 -10.95
N PHE A 18 -1.57 -18.55 -11.64
CA PHE A 18 -1.63 -17.16 -11.18
C PHE A 18 -3.06 -16.60 -11.20
N SER A 19 -3.98 -17.19 -11.97
CA SER A 19 -5.35 -16.68 -12.08
C SER A 19 -6.13 -16.79 -10.77
N GLU A 20 -5.73 -17.69 -9.88
CA GLU A 20 -6.29 -17.84 -8.54
C GLU A 20 -5.85 -16.75 -7.56
N PHE A 21 -4.95 -15.85 -7.97
CA PHE A 21 -4.44 -14.76 -7.15
C PHE A 21 -4.99 -13.39 -7.55
N LEU A 22 -5.77 -13.30 -8.64
CA LEU A 22 -6.45 -12.07 -9.01
C LEU A 22 -7.40 -11.58 -7.89
N PRO A 23 -7.59 -10.25 -7.74
CA PRO A 23 -8.55 -9.70 -6.77
C PRO A 23 -9.94 -10.34 -6.91
N GLY A 24 -10.53 -10.71 -5.77
CA GLY A 24 -11.79 -11.48 -5.73
C GLY A 24 -13.04 -10.67 -6.09
N ASP A 25 -12.92 -9.35 -6.21
CA ASP A 25 -13.97 -8.43 -6.65
C ASP A 25 -13.95 -8.16 -8.17
N LEU A 26 -13.15 -8.93 -8.91
CA LEU A 26 -13.14 -8.96 -10.36
C LEU A 26 -14.02 -10.10 -10.88
N GLN A 27 -14.80 -9.81 -11.91
CA GLN A 27 -15.63 -10.77 -12.62
C GLN A 27 -15.21 -10.88 -14.09
N PHE A 28 -15.03 -12.10 -14.54
CA PHE A 28 -14.67 -12.45 -15.91
C PHE A 28 -15.82 -13.23 -16.56
N GLY A 29 -15.99 -13.07 -17.87
CA GLY A 29 -16.99 -13.78 -18.65
C GLY A 29 -16.68 -15.27 -18.81
N ASN A 30 -15.41 -15.64 -18.82
CA ASN A 30 -14.95 -17.03 -18.91
C ASN A 30 -13.54 -17.23 -18.31
N THR A 31 -13.10 -18.49 -18.27
CA THR A 31 -11.80 -18.90 -17.72
C THR A 31 -10.63 -18.39 -18.56
N GLU A 32 -10.78 -18.36 -19.88
CA GLU A 32 -9.75 -17.91 -20.82
C GLU A 32 -9.41 -16.43 -20.59
N GLU A 33 -10.44 -15.58 -20.51
CA GLU A 33 -10.30 -14.15 -20.20
C GLU A 33 -9.65 -13.93 -18.83
N LYS A 34 -10.07 -14.68 -17.81
CA LYS A 34 -9.44 -14.65 -16.48
C LYS A 34 -7.94 -14.96 -16.56
N LYS A 35 -7.57 -16.01 -17.32
CA LYS A 35 -6.18 -16.43 -17.50
C LYS A 35 -5.34 -15.43 -18.31
N GLU A 36 -5.92 -14.83 -19.34
CA GLU A 36 -5.25 -13.77 -20.11
C GLU A 36 -4.99 -12.52 -19.25
N THR A 37 -5.97 -12.11 -18.43
CA THR A 37 -5.79 -11.01 -17.49
C THR A 37 -4.75 -11.36 -16.42
N ALA A 38 -4.80 -12.58 -15.87
CA ALA A 38 -3.80 -13.07 -14.91
C ALA A 38 -2.37 -13.02 -15.49
N LYS A 39 -2.21 -13.38 -16.76
CA LYS A 39 -0.92 -13.30 -17.46
C LYS A 39 -0.41 -11.86 -17.53
N LYS A 40 -1.25 -10.89 -17.93
CA LYS A 40 -0.88 -9.46 -17.98
C LYS A 40 -0.48 -8.92 -16.61
N VAL A 41 -1.22 -9.31 -15.56
CA VAL A 41 -0.89 -8.94 -14.17
C VAL A 41 0.45 -9.55 -13.76
N LYS A 42 0.68 -10.84 -14.04
CA LYS A 42 1.96 -11.49 -13.74
C LYS A 42 3.13 -10.81 -14.45
N GLU A 43 2.97 -10.50 -15.74
CA GLU A 43 3.98 -9.79 -16.54
C GLU A 43 4.30 -8.40 -15.98
N LEU A 44 3.30 -7.66 -15.48
CA LEU A 44 3.51 -6.34 -14.88
C LEU A 44 4.47 -6.38 -13.67
N TYR A 45 4.38 -7.40 -12.82
CA TYR A 45 5.15 -7.49 -11.57
C TYR A 45 6.42 -8.33 -11.70
N PHE A 46 6.38 -9.41 -12.47
CA PHE A 46 7.43 -10.42 -12.55
C PHE A 46 8.10 -10.47 -13.92
N GLY A 47 7.55 -9.81 -14.94
CA GLY A 47 8.00 -9.97 -16.33
C GLY A 47 7.96 -11.45 -16.73
N ASP A 48 9.05 -11.92 -17.32
CA ASP A 48 9.22 -13.33 -17.71
C ASP A 48 9.74 -14.23 -16.56
N GLN A 49 9.98 -13.67 -15.38
CA GLN A 49 10.55 -14.43 -14.26
C GLN A 49 9.46 -15.18 -13.48
N PRO A 50 9.78 -16.37 -12.93
CA PRO A 50 8.88 -17.05 -12.00
C PRO A 50 8.78 -16.30 -10.66
N VAL A 51 7.74 -16.62 -9.89
CA VAL A 51 7.70 -16.24 -8.48
C VAL A 51 8.73 -17.10 -7.74
N SER A 52 9.71 -16.48 -7.08
CA SER A 52 10.80 -17.16 -6.40
C SER A 52 11.41 -16.28 -5.32
N GLU A 53 12.40 -16.78 -4.59
CA GLU A 53 13.19 -15.99 -3.64
C GLU A 53 13.87 -14.78 -4.31
N ASP A 54 14.27 -14.91 -5.58
CA ASP A 54 14.91 -13.83 -6.34
C ASP A 54 13.92 -12.72 -6.73
N THR A 55 12.62 -13.04 -6.85
CA THR A 55 11.55 -12.09 -7.17
C THR A 55 10.69 -11.72 -5.97
N ILE A 56 11.21 -11.90 -4.74
CA ILE A 56 10.49 -11.63 -3.49
C ILE A 56 9.98 -10.19 -3.37
N LEU A 57 10.73 -9.20 -3.89
CA LEU A 57 10.31 -7.80 -3.86
C LEU A 57 9.13 -7.55 -4.81
N SER A 58 9.10 -8.18 -5.98
CA SER A 58 7.95 -8.15 -6.89
C SER A 58 6.72 -8.81 -6.27
N TYR A 59 6.90 -9.94 -5.57
CA TYR A 59 5.85 -10.58 -4.80
C TYR A 59 5.26 -9.64 -3.74
N ILE A 60 6.11 -8.94 -2.98
CA ILE A 60 5.67 -7.98 -1.96
C ILE A 60 4.95 -6.79 -2.62
N GLN A 61 5.46 -6.28 -3.74
CA GLN A 61 4.83 -5.18 -4.46
C GLN A 61 3.45 -5.57 -5.00
N TYR A 62 3.32 -6.77 -5.56
CA TYR A 62 2.05 -7.30 -6.03
C TYR A 62 1.01 -7.35 -4.91
N PHE A 63 1.31 -8.04 -3.80
CA PHE A 63 0.37 -8.11 -2.67
C PHE A 63 0.14 -6.76 -1.99
N GLY A 64 1.15 -5.90 -1.95
CA GLY A 64 1.00 -4.52 -1.47
C GLY A 64 -0.03 -3.75 -2.31
N ASP A 65 0.06 -3.87 -3.63
CA ASP A 65 -0.85 -3.17 -4.54
C ASP A 65 -2.27 -3.74 -4.51
N VAL A 66 -2.43 -5.07 -4.63
CA VAL A 66 -3.78 -5.68 -4.67
C VAL A 66 -4.53 -5.61 -3.35
N MET A 67 -3.83 -5.63 -2.20
CA MET A 67 -4.48 -5.63 -0.89
C MET A 67 -4.63 -4.24 -0.28
N PHE A 68 -3.73 -3.30 -0.59
CA PHE A 68 -3.67 -2.01 0.11
C PHE A 68 -3.58 -0.81 -0.83
N ASN A 69 -2.57 -0.75 -1.69
CA ASN A 69 -2.24 0.51 -2.36
C ASN A 69 -3.31 0.90 -3.39
N TYR A 70 -3.70 -0.04 -4.27
CA TYR A 70 -4.71 0.28 -5.28
C TYR A 70 -6.09 0.54 -4.67
N PRO A 71 -6.61 -0.28 -3.72
CA PRO A 71 -7.84 0.06 -3.01
C PRO A 71 -7.79 1.42 -2.30
N THR A 72 -6.63 1.82 -1.75
CA THR A 72 -6.44 3.15 -1.15
C THR A 72 -6.57 4.25 -2.20
N LEU A 73 -5.89 4.13 -3.36
CA LEU A 73 -6.00 5.09 -4.44
C LEU A 73 -7.43 5.22 -4.96
N ARG A 74 -8.10 4.09 -5.17
CA ARG A 74 -9.50 4.06 -5.60
C ARG A 74 -10.43 4.72 -4.58
N THR A 75 -10.16 4.53 -3.29
CA THR A 75 -10.91 5.22 -2.21
C THR A 75 -10.72 6.74 -2.29
N VAL A 76 -9.49 7.21 -2.51
CA VAL A 76 -9.22 8.65 -2.71
C VAL A 76 -10.03 9.20 -3.89
N GLN A 77 -10.03 8.50 -5.03
CA GLN A 77 -10.80 8.91 -6.22
C GLN A 77 -12.30 9.00 -5.92
N LEU A 78 -12.88 7.96 -5.32
CA LEU A 78 -14.31 7.93 -4.98
C LEU A 78 -14.70 9.04 -3.98
N LEU A 79 -13.84 9.34 -3.01
CA LEU A 79 -14.07 10.44 -2.07
C LEU A 79 -14.07 11.80 -2.79
N ILE A 80 -13.12 12.03 -3.69
CA ILE A 80 -13.05 13.26 -4.50
C ILE A 80 -14.28 13.40 -5.40
N GLU A 81 -14.67 12.33 -6.10
CA GLU A 81 -15.88 12.30 -6.94
C GLU A 81 -17.16 12.57 -6.13
N SER A 82 -17.17 12.20 -4.85
CA SER A 82 -18.25 12.49 -3.91
C SER A 82 -18.23 13.91 -3.35
N GLY A 83 -17.27 14.75 -3.76
CA GLY A 83 -17.14 16.16 -3.39
C GLY A 83 -16.27 16.42 -2.16
N HIS A 84 -15.51 15.44 -1.67
CA HIS A 84 -14.54 15.66 -0.60
C HIS A 84 -13.24 16.25 -1.16
N ASP A 85 -12.75 17.34 -0.55
CA ASP A 85 -11.57 18.08 -1.00
C ASP A 85 -10.44 18.15 0.05
N GLN A 86 -10.71 17.77 1.30
CA GLN A 86 -9.75 17.73 2.41
C GLN A 86 -9.19 16.33 2.66
N ILE A 87 -8.55 15.75 1.64
CA ILE A 87 -7.96 14.41 1.71
C ILE A 87 -6.44 14.53 1.69
N TYR A 88 -5.77 13.83 2.60
CA TYR A 88 -4.31 13.78 2.68
C TYR A 88 -3.84 12.33 2.53
N LEU A 89 -2.98 12.09 1.53
CA LEU A 89 -2.43 10.77 1.27
C LEU A 89 -0.98 10.70 1.75
N TYR A 90 -0.59 9.57 2.35
CA TYR A 90 0.80 9.30 2.71
C TYR A 90 1.20 7.84 2.50
N GLN A 91 2.50 7.63 2.42
CA GLN A 91 3.15 6.33 2.47
C GLN A 91 4.17 6.32 3.63
N TYR A 92 3.99 5.41 4.59
CA TYR A 92 4.99 5.19 5.64
C TYR A 92 6.14 4.34 5.11
N SER A 93 7.35 4.91 5.10
CA SER A 93 8.54 4.30 4.51
C SER A 93 9.74 4.25 5.46
N PHE A 94 9.58 4.76 6.68
CA PHE A 94 10.65 4.78 7.67
C PHE A 94 11.05 3.35 8.10
N VAL A 95 12.35 3.12 8.11
CA VAL A 95 13.02 1.93 8.64
C VAL A 95 14.29 2.36 9.33
N ASP A 96 14.71 1.62 10.35
CA ASP A 96 15.97 1.81 11.06
C ASP A 96 16.78 0.51 11.11
N GLU A 97 17.89 0.51 11.83
CA GLU A 97 18.75 -0.67 11.95
C GLU A 97 18.06 -1.85 12.67
N SER A 98 17.08 -1.57 13.52
CA SER A 98 16.30 -2.58 14.24
C SER A 98 15.27 -3.28 13.35
N THR A 99 14.85 -2.63 12.26
CA THR A 99 13.87 -3.17 11.32
C THR A 99 14.47 -4.37 10.59
N PRO A 100 13.93 -5.60 10.66
CA PRO A 100 14.54 -6.77 10.03
C PRO A 100 14.63 -6.64 8.50
N PHE A 101 15.61 -7.33 7.90
CA PHE A 101 15.66 -7.42 6.44
C PHE A 101 14.44 -8.19 5.93
N VAL A 102 13.95 -7.77 4.76
CA VAL A 102 13.01 -8.59 4.00
C VAL A 102 13.72 -9.93 3.68
N PRO A 103 13.13 -11.07 4.03
CA PRO A 103 13.66 -12.40 3.71
C PRO A 103 14.22 -12.49 2.29
N TYR A 104 15.37 -13.15 2.15
CA TYR A 104 16.08 -13.35 0.87
C TYR A 104 16.69 -12.08 0.26
N THR A 105 16.63 -10.94 0.95
CA THR A 105 17.22 -9.68 0.48
C THR A 105 18.13 -9.04 1.51
N LYS A 106 18.80 -7.96 1.12
CA LYS A 106 19.50 -7.02 2.01
C LYS A 106 18.74 -5.70 2.15
N VAL A 107 17.45 -5.69 1.82
CA VAL A 107 16.60 -4.50 1.84
C VAL A 107 15.75 -4.53 3.11
N ARG A 108 15.65 -3.37 3.78
CA ARG A 108 14.68 -3.14 4.85
C ARG A 108 13.45 -2.48 4.26
N GLY A 109 12.28 -2.82 4.79
CA GLY A 109 11.02 -2.21 4.37
C GLY A 109 10.06 -2.11 5.54
N ALA A 110 9.25 -1.06 5.57
CA ALA A 110 8.21 -0.91 6.57
C ALA A 110 7.14 -2.00 6.36
N GLY A 111 6.98 -2.86 7.36
CA GLY A 111 5.96 -3.90 7.35
C GLY A 111 4.55 -3.36 7.59
N HIS A 112 3.56 -4.21 7.35
CA HIS A 112 2.17 -3.91 7.73
C HIS A 112 2.09 -3.61 9.23
N CYS A 113 1.27 -2.60 9.57
CA CYS A 113 1.12 -2.03 10.91
C CYS A 113 2.33 -1.25 11.47
N ALA A 114 3.46 -1.12 10.76
CA ALA A 114 4.62 -0.36 11.26
C ALA A 114 4.25 1.09 11.64
N GLN A 115 3.47 1.76 10.79
CA GLN A 115 2.95 3.11 11.06
C GLN A 115 2.08 3.17 12.33
N SER A 116 1.29 2.13 12.60
CA SER A 116 0.41 2.09 13.78
C SER A 116 1.25 2.02 15.06
N VAL A 117 2.34 1.23 15.05
CA VAL A 117 3.29 1.18 16.17
C VAL A 117 4.03 2.51 16.33
N ALA A 118 4.22 3.27 15.25
CA ALA A 118 4.82 4.60 15.34
C ALA A 118 3.88 5.62 16.01
N ILE A 119 2.57 5.50 15.78
CA ILE A 119 1.54 6.38 16.37
C ILE A 119 1.24 6.00 17.83
N PHE A 120 1.03 4.71 18.09
CA PHE A 120 0.57 4.20 19.38
C PHE A 120 1.73 3.86 20.34
N ASP A 121 1.50 4.06 21.64
CA ASP A 121 2.45 3.72 22.73
C ASP A 121 2.38 2.24 23.08
N VAL A 122 2.55 1.36 22.08
CA VAL A 122 2.41 -0.09 22.26
C VAL A 122 3.65 -0.73 22.91
N SER A 123 4.77 0.01 22.99
CA SER A 123 6.03 -0.44 23.61
C SER A 123 6.23 0.22 24.98
N SER A 124 6.53 -0.57 26.00
CA SER A 124 6.64 -0.11 27.40
C SER A 124 7.95 0.58 27.77
N ASP A 125 8.85 0.88 26.82
CA ASP A 125 10.02 1.74 27.07
C ASP A 125 10.60 2.34 25.77
N GLU A 126 10.33 3.62 25.51
CA GLU A 126 10.86 4.32 24.31
C GLU A 126 12.37 4.53 24.35
N SER A 127 13.01 4.47 25.53
CA SER A 127 14.45 4.69 25.66
C SER A 127 15.29 3.60 24.99
N THR A 128 14.66 2.46 24.68
CA THR A 128 15.27 1.34 23.97
C THR A 128 15.26 1.49 22.44
N LEU A 129 14.52 2.47 21.92
CA LEU A 129 14.40 2.73 20.49
C LEU A 129 15.58 3.56 19.98
N SER A 130 15.92 3.42 18.70
CA SER A 130 16.86 4.30 18.02
C SER A 130 16.40 5.76 18.10
N VAL A 131 17.35 6.70 18.09
CA VAL A 131 17.04 8.14 18.16
C VAL A 131 16.18 8.54 16.95
N GLU A 132 16.49 7.98 15.79
CA GLU A 132 15.77 8.18 14.54
C GLU A 132 14.31 7.71 14.66
N TYR A 133 14.09 6.54 15.28
CA TYR A 133 12.73 6.05 15.45
C TYR A 133 11.95 6.84 16.50
N GLN A 134 12.57 7.27 17.60
CA GLN A 134 11.95 8.19 18.56
C GLN A 134 11.49 9.49 17.87
N GLN A 135 12.34 10.05 17.01
CA GLN A 135 11.99 11.24 16.21
C GLN A 135 10.85 10.96 15.23
N MET A 136 10.87 9.82 14.52
CA MET A 136 9.77 9.45 13.63
C MET A 136 8.46 9.26 14.39
N LYS A 137 8.48 8.65 15.58
CA LYS A 137 7.30 8.54 16.47
C LYS A 137 6.76 9.90 16.87
N ALA A 138 7.64 10.82 17.29
CA ALA A 138 7.24 12.20 17.60
C ALA A 138 6.58 12.90 16.40
N THR A 139 7.18 12.80 15.22
CA THR A 139 6.62 13.36 13.98
C THR A 139 5.27 12.74 13.63
N MET A 140 5.14 11.41 13.70
CA MET A 140 3.86 10.71 13.44
C MET A 140 2.76 11.19 14.38
N ARG A 141 3.05 11.30 15.68
CA ARG A 141 2.08 11.78 16.68
C ARG A 141 1.68 13.23 16.43
N GLU A 142 2.63 14.10 16.11
CA GLU A 142 2.36 15.49 15.77
C GLU A 142 1.42 15.59 14.55
N LEU A 143 1.76 14.91 13.44
CA LEU A 143 0.95 14.92 12.22
C LEU A 143 -0.48 14.44 12.46
N TRP A 144 -0.64 13.33 13.17
CA TRP A 144 -1.96 12.77 13.47
C TRP A 144 -2.76 13.63 14.46
N THR A 145 -2.10 14.22 15.46
CA THR A 145 -2.74 15.14 16.40
C THR A 145 -3.20 16.41 15.70
N ASN A 146 -2.36 17.00 14.85
CA ASN A 146 -2.70 18.18 14.08
C ASN A 146 -3.90 17.92 13.16
N PHE A 147 -3.92 16.77 12.47
CA PHE A 147 -5.06 16.39 11.66
C PHE A 147 -6.34 16.24 12.50
N ALA A 148 -6.27 15.58 13.66
CA ALA A 148 -7.42 15.37 14.54
C ALA A 148 -7.98 16.69 15.12
N VAL A 149 -7.12 17.65 15.46
CA VAL A 149 -7.51 18.92 16.09
C VAL A 149 -7.85 20.01 15.08
N HIS A 150 -7.13 20.06 13.96
CA HIS A 150 -7.16 21.19 13.01
C HIS A 150 -7.59 20.79 11.59
N GLY A 151 -7.74 19.51 11.29
CA GLY A 151 -8.09 19.02 9.95
C GLY A 151 -6.94 19.06 8.93
N MET A 152 -5.72 19.39 9.36
CA MET A 152 -4.52 19.44 8.50
C MET A 152 -3.31 18.81 9.21
N PRO A 153 -2.53 17.91 8.57
CA PRO A 153 -1.41 17.25 9.23
C PRO A 153 -0.23 18.18 9.56
N VAL A 154 0.04 19.15 8.67
CA VAL A 154 1.13 20.12 8.81
C VAL A 154 0.52 21.51 8.93
N LEU A 155 0.74 22.16 10.08
CA LEU A 155 0.25 23.52 10.35
C LEU A 155 1.10 24.58 9.63
N ASN A 156 0.49 25.72 9.34
CA ASN A 156 1.18 26.88 8.78
C ASN A 156 2.33 27.34 9.70
N GLY A 157 3.52 27.53 9.12
CA GLY A 157 4.73 27.92 9.86
C GLY A 157 5.50 26.76 10.49
N SER A 158 5.06 25.51 10.32
CA SER A 158 5.85 24.33 10.67
C SER A 158 7.16 24.29 9.86
N SER A 159 8.20 23.69 10.43
CA SER A 159 9.45 23.37 9.73
C SER A 159 9.33 22.16 8.80
N LEU A 160 8.23 21.40 8.87
CA LEU A 160 7.96 20.27 7.99
C LEU A 160 7.58 20.75 6.58
N PRO A 161 7.81 19.94 5.54
CA PRO A 161 7.33 20.25 4.20
C PRO A 161 5.82 20.47 4.20
N ALA A 162 5.36 21.48 3.46
CA ALA A 162 3.94 21.72 3.27
C ALA A 162 3.28 20.45 2.71
N TRP A 163 2.12 20.11 3.27
CA TRP A 163 1.38 18.92 2.89
C TRP A 163 0.02 19.34 2.32
N PRO A 164 -0.07 19.58 1.01
CA PRO A 164 -1.33 19.91 0.37
C PRO A 164 -2.24 18.68 0.23
N THR A 165 -3.52 18.93 -0.05
CA THR A 165 -4.49 17.86 -0.29
C THR A 165 -4.17 17.09 -1.57
N VAL A 166 -4.54 15.81 -1.58
CA VAL A 166 -4.32 14.91 -2.72
C VAL A 166 -5.39 15.11 -3.80
N GLY A 167 -4.99 15.01 -5.06
CA GLY A 167 -5.85 14.97 -6.24
C GLY A 167 -6.29 13.54 -6.62
N ALA A 168 -7.16 13.44 -7.62
CA ALA A 168 -7.71 12.15 -8.08
C ALA A 168 -6.65 11.21 -8.71
N ASP A 169 -5.52 11.75 -9.15
CA ASP A 169 -4.36 10.98 -9.62
C ASP A 169 -3.49 10.46 -8.46
N GLY A 170 -3.87 10.69 -7.21
CA GLY A 170 -3.08 10.35 -6.03
C GLY A 170 -1.89 11.27 -5.81
N SER A 171 -1.84 12.43 -6.49
CA SER A 171 -0.78 13.43 -6.35
C SER A 171 -1.26 14.68 -5.59
N PRO A 172 -0.46 15.26 -4.71
CA PRO A 172 0.75 14.68 -4.14
C PRO A 172 0.42 13.77 -2.95
N TYR A 173 1.36 12.92 -2.58
CA TYR A 173 1.33 12.21 -1.30
C TYR A 173 2.62 12.45 -0.52
N MET A 174 2.54 12.33 0.81
CA MET A 174 3.70 12.48 1.68
C MET A 174 4.38 11.13 1.89
N ILE A 175 5.68 11.04 1.62
CA ILE A 175 6.53 9.94 2.06
C ILE A 175 6.97 10.24 3.49
N LEU A 176 6.49 9.44 4.44
CA LEU A 176 6.88 9.51 5.84
C LEU A 176 8.14 8.67 6.02
N ASN A 177 9.27 9.33 5.81
CA ASN A 177 10.63 8.87 6.10
C ASN A 177 11.41 10.02 6.76
N GLN A 178 12.71 9.89 6.98
CA GLN A 178 13.56 10.99 7.44
C GLN A 178 14.56 11.41 6.34
N PRO A 179 14.47 12.63 5.78
CA PRO A 179 13.42 13.63 6.00
C PRO A 179 12.07 13.25 5.36
N LEU A 180 10.99 13.94 5.77
CA LEU A 180 9.69 13.87 5.08
C LEU A 180 9.83 14.46 3.68
N GLN A 181 9.14 13.85 2.71
CA GLN A 181 9.25 14.24 1.31
C GLN A 181 7.89 14.19 0.62
N LEU A 182 7.55 15.25 -0.11
CA LEU A 182 6.39 15.24 -0.99
C LEU A 182 6.75 14.52 -2.29
N ALA A 183 5.90 13.60 -2.72
CA ALA A 183 6.03 12.86 -3.96
C ALA A 183 4.87 13.17 -4.92
N GLY A 184 5.05 12.82 -6.20
CA GLY A 184 4.05 13.00 -7.25
C GLY A 184 2.91 11.98 -7.17
N ALA A 185 2.44 11.50 -8.32
CA ALA A 185 1.31 10.57 -8.38
C ALA A 185 1.62 9.23 -7.69
N PHE A 186 0.73 8.80 -6.79
CA PHE A 186 0.81 7.50 -6.13
C PHE A 186 0.63 6.35 -7.14
N LEU A 187 1.44 5.29 -7.04
CA LEU A 187 1.49 4.11 -7.93
C LEU A 187 1.86 4.34 -9.41
N GLU A 188 1.80 5.58 -9.91
CA GLU A 188 2.18 5.97 -11.26
C GLU A 188 1.56 5.05 -12.34
N LYS A 189 2.39 4.37 -13.16
CA LYS A 189 1.93 3.47 -14.23
C LYS A 189 1.07 2.31 -13.73
N ARG A 190 1.27 1.87 -12.48
CA ARG A 190 0.47 0.79 -11.88
C ARG A 190 -0.95 1.26 -11.60
N ALA A 191 -1.15 2.53 -11.23
CA ALA A 191 -2.48 3.11 -11.08
C ALA A 191 -3.28 2.98 -12.38
N LYS A 192 -2.69 3.40 -13.51
CA LYS A 192 -3.35 3.30 -14.82
C LYS A 192 -3.71 1.86 -15.17
N PHE A 193 -2.78 0.92 -14.99
CA PHE A 193 -3.02 -0.48 -15.29
C PHE A 193 -4.22 -1.03 -14.48
N TRP A 194 -4.25 -0.75 -13.18
CA TRP A 194 -5.32 -1.24 -12.32
C TRP A 194 -6.65 -0.53 -12.59
N ASN A 195 -6.65 0.76 -12.89
CA ASN A 195 -7.85 1.47 -13.34
C ASN A 195 -8.45 0.80 -14.59
N ASP A 196 -7.64 0.61 -15.64
CA ASP A 196 -8.10 0.00 -16.89
C ASP A 196 -8.67 -1.42 -16.66
N LEU A 197 -8.05 -2.20 -15.76
CA LEU A 197 -8.50 -3.54 -15.40
C LEU A 197 -9.84 -3.51 -14.63
N TYR A 198 -9.97 -2.62 -13.65
CA TYR A 198 -11.20 -2.52 -12.85
C TYR A 198 -12.35 -1.93 -13.65
N ASP A 199 -12.12 -0.98 -14.56
CA ASP A 199 -13.15 -0.43 -15.43
C ASP A 199 -13.80 -1.52 -16.30
N GLY A 200 -13.03 -2.54 -16.70
CA GLY A 200 -13.53 -3.66 -17.51
C GLY A 200 -14.14 -4.82 -16.72
N HIS A 201 -13.72 -5.05 -15.47
CA HIS A 201 -14.00 -6.29 -14.74
C HIS A 201 -14.58 -6.11 -13.34
N TYR A 202 -14.66 -4.89 -12.81
CA TYR A 202 -15.10 -4.69 -11.44
C TYR A 202 -16.54 -5.13 -11.23
N ARG A 203 -16.77 -5.91 -10.17
CA ARG A 203 -18.10 -6.32 -9.72
C ARG A 203 -18.41 -5.66 -8.38
N ALA A 204 -19.47 -4.86 -8.35
CA ALA A 204 -19.98 -4.30 -7.10
C ALA A 204 -20.41 -5.43 -6.13
N PRO A 205 -20.14 -5.30 -4.82
CA PRO A 205 -20.64 -6.24 -3.82
C PRO A 205 -22.16 -6.39 -3.90
N ILE A 206 -22.62 -7.63 -3.94
CA ILE A 206 -24.06 -7.94 -3.89
C ILE A 206 -24.38 -8.39 -2.47
N PRO A 207 -25.39 -7.80 -1.80
CA PRO A 207 -25.85 -8.26 -0.49
C PRO A 207 -26.15 -9.77 -0.51
N PRO A 208 -25.88 -10.51 0.59
CA PRO A 208 -26.33 -11.89 0.70
C PRO A 208 -27.83 -11.96 0.46
N GLN A 209 -28.29 -12.93 -0.35
CA GLN A 209 -29.72 -13.16 -0.47
C GLN A 209 -30.26 -13.61 0.89
N LEU A 210 -31.24 -12.89 1.42
CA LEU A 210 -31.96 -13.30 2.62
C LEU A 210 -32.64 -14.64 2.30
N GLY A 211 -32.15 -15.73 2.90
CA GLY A 211 -32.76 -17.04 2.74
C GLY A 211 -34.19 -17.02 3.25
N HIS A 212 -35.12 -17.55 2.45
CA HIS A 212 -36.46 -17.91 2.88
C HIS A 212 -36.44 -19.19 3.72
#